data_AF-A0A3M1GCQ9-F1
#
_entry.id   AF-A0A3M1GCQ9-F1
#
_cell.length_a   1.000
_cell.length_b   1.000
_cell.length_c   1.000
_cell.angle_alpha   90.00
_cell.angle_beta   90.00
_cell.angle_gamma   90.00
#
_symmetry.space_group_name_H-M   'P 1'
#
loop_
_entity.id
_entity.type
_entity.pdbx_description
1 polymer ?
#
loop_
_entity_poly.entity_id
_entity_poly.type
_entity_poly.pdbx_seq_one_letter_code
_entity_poly.pdbx_strand_id
1 'polypeptide(L)' 'MFLHPGIIAILISEGLLVVYLALASVVAITVLRRWDPASATDTQLSLERRTYLISTVMAFVMGINLLGVFLFVYTV' A
#
# COMPACT_ATOMS: atom_id res chain seq x y z
N MET A 1 -2.90 -26.69 -13.12
CA MET A 1 -2.79 -25.40 -13.85
C MET A 1 -3.14 -24.20 -12.96
N PHE A 2 -4.19 -24.21 -12.12
CA PHE A 2 -4.41 -23.17 -11.08
C PHE A 2 -3.57 -23.35 -9.80
N LEU A 3 -3.20 -24.60 -9.45
CA LEU A 3 -2.43 -24.94 -8.25
C LEU A 3 -0.91 -24.85 -8.44
N HIS A 4 -0.42 -24.08 -9.42
CA HIS A 4 1.01 -23.87 -9.56
C HIS A 4 1.48 -23.01 -8.37
N PRO A 5 2.50 -23.44 -7.59
CA PRO A 5 2.92 -22.72 -6.38
C PRO A 5 3.20 -21.23 -6.62
N GLY A 6 3.76 -20.89 -7.78
CA GLY A 6 4.00 -19.49 -8.16
C GLY A 6 2.72 -18.67 -8.33
N ILE A 7 1.68 -19.24 -8.94
CA ILE A 7 0.39 -18.53 -9.12
C ILE A 7 -0.29 -18.31 -7.77
N ILE A 8 -0.24 -19.30 -6.87
CA ILE A 8 -0.80 -19.17 -5.51
C ILE A 8 -0.07 -18.07 -4.74
N ALA A 9 1.26 -18.01 -4.83
CA ALA A 9 2.05 -16.98 -4.17
C ALA A 9 1.71 -15.57 -4.68
N ILE A 10 1.53 -15.41 -6.00
CA ILE A 10 1.08 -14.13 -6.59
C ILE A 10 -0.33 -13.77 -6.08
N LEU A 11 -1.28 -14.70 -6.12
CA LEU A 11 -2.66 -14.42 -5.69
C LEU A 11 -2.75 -14.02 -4.21
N ILE A 12 -2.01 -14.70 -3.34
CA ILE A 12 -2.00 -14.38 -1.90
C ILE A 12 -1.34 -13.03 -1.66
N SER A 13 -0.19 -12.76 -2.30
CA SER A 13 0.51 -11.49 -2.14
C SER A 13 -0.33 -10.32 -2.64
N GLU A 14 -0.88 -10.39 -3.85
CA GLU A 14 -1.76 -9.36 -4.40
C GLU A 14 -3.02 -9.16 -3.53
N GLY A 15 -3.63 -10.23 -3.06
CA GLY A 15 -4.78 -10.15 -2.15
C GLY A 15 -4.45 -9.38 -0.87
N LEU A 16 -3.29 -9.64 -0.26
CA LEU A 16 -2.83 -8.89 0.91
C LEU A 16 -2.54 -7.43 0.57
N LEU A 17 -1.87 -7.15 -0.55
CA LEU A 17 -1.56 -5.78 -0.98
C LEU A 17 -2.83 -4.95 -1.18
N VAL A 18 -3.87 -5.52 -1.78
CA VAL A 18 -5.18 -4.86 -1.94
C VAL A 18 -5.78 -4.48 -0.58
N VAL A 19 -5.71 -5.36 0.42
CA VAL A 19 -6.19 -5.05 1.78
C VAL A 19 -5.39 -3.91 2.40
N TYR A 20 -4.06 -3.93 2.31
CA TYR A 20 -3.21 -2.86 2.83
C TYR A 20 -3.47 -1.51 2.14
N LEU A 21 -3.66 -1.52 0.82
CA LEU A 21 -4.01 -0.33 0.04
C LEU A 21 -5.38 0.22 0.40
N ALA A 22 -6.37 -0.65 0.63
CA ALA A 22 -7.71 -0.21 1.06
C ALA A 22 -7.64 0.50 2.41
N LEU A 23 -6.91 -0.07 3.38
CA LEU A 23 -6.68 0.56 4.69
C LEU A 23 -5.93 1.90 4.56
N ALA A 24 -4.86 1.94 3.76
CA ALA A 24 -4.09 3.15 3.51
C ALA A 24 -4.95 4.24 2.83
N SER A 25 -5.85 3.85 1.93
CA SER A 25 -6.76 4.77 1.23
C SER A 25 -7.72 5.46 2.17
N VAL A 26 -8.25 4.77 3.19
CA VAL A 26 -9.11 5.39 4.22
C VAL A 26 -8.34 6.49 4.98
N VAL A 27 -7.09 6.22 5.33
CA VAL A 27 -6.23 7.22 5.99
C VAL A 27 -5.89 8.35 5.03
N ALA A 28 -5.58 8.06 3.76
CA ALA A 28 -5.27 9.06 2.74
C ALA A 28 -6.45 10.01 2.50
N ILE A 29 -7.67 9.49 2.40
CA ILE A 29 -8.89 10.31 2.29
C ILE A 29 -9.04 11.22 3.51
N THR A 30 -8.73 10.71 4.71
CA THR A 30 -8.80 11.50 5.94
C THR A 30 -7.76 12.63 5.94
N VAL A 31 -6.54 12.36 5.50
CA VAL A 31 -5.48 13.36 5.33
C VAL A 31 -5.92 14.40 4.31
N LEU A 32 -6.33 13.99 3.10
CA LEU A 32 -6.78 14.91 2.04
C LEU A 32 -7.93 15.83 2.46
N ARG A 33 -8.87 15.34 3.28
CA ARG A 33 -10.01 16.13 3.75
C ARG A 33 -9.70 17.10 4.88
N ARG A 34 -8.67 16.82 5.69
CA ARG A 34 -8.37 17.57 6.93
C ARG A 34 -7.06 18.34 6.88
N TRP A 35 -6.26 18.14 5.83
CA TRP A 35 -4.99 18.81 5.65
C TRP A 35 -5.21 20.31 5.47
N ASP A 36 -4.57 21.10 6.32
CA ASP A 36 -4.53 22.55 6.23
C ASP A 36 -3.07 23.00 6.33
N PRO A 37 -2.42 23.36 5.21
CA PRO A 37 -1.01 23.73 5.19
C PRO A 37 -0.71 25.07 5.90
N ALA A 38 -1.73 25.88 6.21
CA ALA A 38 -1.57 27.13 6.94
C ALA A 38 -1.61 26.93 8.46
N SER A 39 -1.95 25.73 8.94
CA SER A 39 -2.15 25.43 10.36
C SER A 39 -1.04 24.52 10.91
N ALA A 40 -0.45 24.91 12.04
CA ALA A 40 0.57 24.14 12.77
C ALA A 40 0.04 23.55 14.08
N THR A 41 -1.25 23.16 14.11
CA THR A 41 -1.86 22.54 15.30
C THR A 41 -1.38 21.09 15.48
N ASP A 42 -1.40 20.56 16.70
CA ASP A 42 -1.04 19.16 17.01
C ASP A 42 -1.77 18.13 16.13
N THR A 43 -3.00 18.45 15.70
CA THR A 43 -3.77 17.63 14.77
C THR A 43 -3.11 17.52 13.39
N GLN A 44 -2.55 18.60 12.85
CA GLN A 44 -1.83 18.61 11.57
C GLN A 44 -0.51 17.83 11.67
N LEU A 45 0.22 17.97 12.77
CA LEU A 45 1.42 17.17 13.04
C LEU A 45 1.11 15.67 13.12
N SER A 46 -0.06 15.30 13.64
CA SER A 46 -0.53 13.90 13.65
C SER A 46 -0.89 13.40 12.24
N LEU A 47 -1.42 14.26 11.37
CA LEU A 47 -1.73 13.92 9.97
C LEU A 47 -0.45 13.72 9.16
N GLU A 48 0.58 14.53 9.39
CA GLU A 48 1.88 14.39 8.73
C GLU A 48 2.54 13.03 9.01
N ARG A 49 2.51 12.57 10.28
CA ARG A 49 2.99 11.22 10.63
C ARG A 49 2.19 10.11 9.95
N ARG A 50 0.88 10.30 9.74
CA ARG A 50 0.05 9.33 9.00
C ARG A 50 0.40 9.30 7.52
N THR A 51 0.78 10.43 6.93
CA THR A 51 1.32 10.46 5.56
C THR A 51 2.60 9.65 5.44
N TYR A 52 3.50 9.72 6.43
CA TYR A 52 4.70 8.88 6.46
C TYR A 52 4.37 7.38 6.48
N LEU A 53 3.36 6.98 7.26
CA LEU A 53 2.88 5.60 7.29
C LEU A 53 2.34 5.16 5.91
N ILE A 54 1.54 6.00 5.26
CA ILE A 54 1.01 5.74 3.90
C ILE A 54 2.16 5.58 2.90
N SER A 55 3.14 6.50 2.91
CA SER A 55 4.29 6.43 2.02
C SER A 55 5.11 5.16 2.23
N THR A 56 5.28 4.73 3.47
CA THR A 56 5.96 3.48 3.81
C THR A 56 5.20 2.28 3.24
N VAL A 57 3.88 2.22 3.45
CA VAL A 57 3.03 1.16 2.86
C VAL A 57 3.15 1.15 1.34
N MET A 58 3.12 2.31 0.67
CA MET A 58 3.30 2.37 -0.78
C MET A 58 4.65 1.88 -1.26
N ALA A 59 5.74 2.20 -0.54
CA ALA A 59 7.06 1.69 -0.87
C ALA A 59 7.10 0.15 -0.81
N PHE A 60 6.49 -0.45 0.21
CA PHE A 60 6.37 -1.90 0.32
C PHE A 60 5.50 -2.50 -0.79
N VAL A 61 4.34 -1.91 -1.08
CA VAL A 61 3.44 -2.36 -2.16
C VAL A 61 4.17 -2.38 -3.49
N MET A 62 4.89 -1.30 -3.82
CA MET A 62 5.69 -1.22 -5.05
C MET A 62 6.83 -2.24 -5.08
N GLY A 63 7.56 -2.40 -3.97
CA GLY A 63 8.65 -3.37 -3.88
C GLY A 63 8.17 -4.82 -4.06
N ILE A 64 7.04 -5.18 -3.43
CA ILE A 64 6.44 -6.51 -3.57
C ILE A 64 5.91 -6.72 -4.99
N ASN A 65 5.24 -5.74 -5.58
CA ASN A 65 4.78 -5.81 -6.98
C ASN A 65 5.96 -6.02 -7.94
N LEU A 66 7.07 -5.30 -7.74
CA LEU A 66 8.27 -5.45 -8.57
C LEU A 66 8.82 -6.88 -8.49
N LEU A 67 8.87 -7.47 -7.30
CA LEU A 67 9.24 -8.88 -7.13
C LEU A 67 8.20 -9.83 -7.76
N GLY A 68 6.91 -9.49 -7.65
CA GLY A 68 5.80 -10.22 -8.24
C GLY A 68 5.88 -10.31 -9.76
N VAL A 69 6.39 -9.28 -10.45
CA VAL A 69 6.61 -9.30 -11.90
C VAL A 69 7.57 -10.44 -12.31
N PHE A 70 8.68 -10.63 -11.59
CA PHE A 70 9.60 -11.71 -11.89
C PHE A 70 8.96 -13.09 -11.68
N LEU A 71 8.19 -13.23 -10.61
CA LEU A 71 7.47 -14.47 -10.32
C LEU A 71 6.39 -14.75 -11.38
N PHE A 72 5.70 -13.72 -11.86
CA PHE A 72 4.70 -13.83 -12.91
C PHE A 72 5.33 -14.32 -14.22
N VAL A 73 6.45 -13.71 -14.64
CA VAL A 73 7.19 -14.13 -15.85
C VAL A 73 7.67 -15.58 -15.73
N TYR A 74 8.07 -16.03 -14.55
CA TYR A 74 8.43 -17.43 -14.32
C TYR A 74 7.24 -18.41 -14.45
N THR A 75 6.02 -17.95 -14.15
CA THR A 75 4.81 -18.79 -14.18
C THR A 75 4.09 -18.85 -15.53
N VAL A 76 4.37 -17.91 -16.43
CA VAL A 76 3.84 -17.85 -17.81
C VAL A 76 4.67 -18.75 -18.72
#